data_AF-A0A455SIC5-F1
#
_entry.id   AF-A0A455SIC5-F1
#
_cell.length_a   1.000
_cell.length_b   1.000
_cell.length_c   1.000
_cell.angle_alpha   90.00
_cell.angle_beta   90.00
_cell.angle_gamma   90.00
#
_symmetry.space_group_name_H-M   'P 1'
#
loop_
_entity.id
_entity.type
_entity.pdbx_description
1 polymer ?
#
loop_
_entity_poly.entity_id
_entity_poly.type
_entity_poly.pdbx_seq_one_letter_code
_entity_poly.pdbx_strand_id
1 'polypeptide(L)'
;MQQEQQTIVTQGLPVEALAFLRHCGCELTYSEKTVTIQYPPQTQVSFERYRINTRFCRVEFPCGLQVETASDVASPFTRVLIDPRDLLGFLHHFPEKVREERAYNEQ
;
A
#
# COMPACT_ATOMS: atom_id res chain seq x y z
N MET A 1 2.99 20.39 -7.75
CA MET A 1 3.59 19.32 -6.94
C MET A 1 3.41 18.03 -7.70
N GLN A 2 4.48 17.26 -7.96
CA GLN A 2 4.38 15.98 -8.66
C GLN A 2 3.62 15.00 -7.74
N GLN A 3 2.51 14.44 -8.20
CA GLN A 3 1.85 13.34 -7.48
C GLN A 3 2.79 12.14 -7.56
N GLU A 4 3.26 11.66 -6.41
CA GLU A 4 3.92 10.36 -6.32
C GLU A 4 2.87 9.29 -6.65
N GLN A 5 2.85 8.84 -7.91
CA GLN A 5 1.90 7.82 -8.39
C GLN A 5 2.38 6.39 -8.10
N GLN A 6 3.59 6.23 -7.59
CA GLN A 6 4.14 4.93 -7.25
C GLN A 6 4.93 4.98 -5.95
N THR A 7 5.00 3.85 -5.27
CA THR A 7 5.79 3.66 -4.05
C THR A 7 6.50 2.32 -4.11
N ILE A 8 7.78 2.30 -3.74
CA ILE A 8 8.58 1.07 -3.70
C ILE A 8 8.72 0.63 -2.24
N VAL A 9 8.34 -0.61 -1.97
CA VAL A 9 8.42 -1.24 -0.65
C VAL A 9 9.30 -2.48 -0.70
N THR A 10 9.78 -2.95 0.46
CA THR A 10 10.43 -4.26 0.55
C THR A 10 9.42 -5.38 0.31
N GLN A 11 9.87 -6.49 -0.29
CA GLN A 11 9.09 -7.73 -0.29
C GLN A 11 8.76 -8.18 1.14
N GLY A 12 7.69 -8.98 1.27
CA GLY A 12 7.22 -9.51 2.56
C GLY A 12 6.06 -8.74 3.17
N LEU A 13 5.30 -7.98 2.38
CA LEU A 13 3.99 -7.50 2.83
C LEU A 13 3.07 -8.71 3.10
N PRO A 14 2.27 -8.68 4.18
CA PRO A 14 1.27 -9.72 4.44
C PRO A 14 0.29 -9.84 3.27
N VAL A 15 -0.21 -11.06 3.02
CA VAL A 15 -1.13 -11.33 1.90
C VAL A 15 -2.42 -10.49 2.01
N GLU A 16 -2.83 -10.19 3.23
CA GLU A 16 -3.95 -9.32 3.57
C GLU A 16 -3.71 -7.89 3.08
N ALA A 17 -2.50 -7.37 3.25
CA ALA A 17 -2.12 -6.04 2.79
C ALA A 17 -2.02 -5.99 1.26
N LEU A 18 -1.49 -7.03 0.62
CA LEU A 18 -1.45 -7.14 -0.84
C LEU A 18 -2.87 -7.18 -1.43
N ALA A 19 -3.75 -8.01 -0.87
CA ALA A 19 -5.15 -8.10 -1.27
C ALA A 19 -5.88 -6.75 -1.09
N PHE A 20 -5.65 -6.07 0.03
CA PHE A 20 -6.18 -4.73 0.29
C PHE A 20 -5.74 -3.72 -0.78
N LEU A 21 -4.44 -3.67 -1.08
CA LEU A 21 -3.90 -2.75 -2.08
C LEU A 21 -4.47 -3.02 -3.48
N ARG A 22 -4.56 -4.29 -3.89
CA ARG A 22 -5.18 -4.65 -5.18
C ARG A 22 -6.67 -4.31 -5.22
N HIS A 23 -7.39 -4.52 -4.11
CA HIS A 23 -8.80 -4.14 -4.02
C HIS A 23 -8.99 -2.63 -4.19
N CYS A 24 -8.05 -1.83 -3.69
CA CYS A 24 -8.02 -0.38 -3.91
C CYS A 24 -7.64 0.02 -5.35
N GLY A 25 -7.38 -0.94 -6.23
CA GLY A 25 -6.99 -0.71 -7.62
C GLY A 25 -5.50 -0.45 -7.83
N CYS A 26 -4.65 -0.82 -6.86
CA CYS A 26 -3.21 -0.72 -7.05
C CYS A 26 -2.69 -1.85 -7.94
N GLU A 27 -1.77 -1.52 -8.84
CA GLU A 27 -0.98 -2.52 -9.57
C GLU A 27 0.31 -2.80 -8.79
N LEU A 28 0.62 -4.09 -8.62
CA LEU A 28 1.77 -4.55 -7.85
C LEU A 28 2.75 -5.24 -8.78
N THR A 29 3.95 -4.67 -8.91
CA THR A 29 5.04 -5.23 -9.72
C THR A 29 6.13 -5.76 -8.80
N TYR A 30 6.38 -7.06 -8.88
CA TYR A 30 7.36 -7.76 -8.03
C TYR A 30 8.74 -7.77 -8.71
N SER A 31 9.78 -7.44 -7.94
CA SER A 31 11.19 -7.60 -8.30
C SER A 31 11.91 -8.33 -7.16
N GLU A 32 13.15 -8.81 -7.36
CA GLU A 32 13.85 -9.76 -6.48
C GLU A 32 13.67 -9.54 -4.97
N LYS A 33 13.66 -8.29 -4.50
CA LYS A 33 13.49 -7.94 -3.08
C LYS A 33 12.51 -6.80 -2.82
N THR A 34 11.81 -6.34 -3.85
CA THR A 34 10.94 -5.18 -3.76
C THR A 34 9.59 -5.42 -4.42
N VAL A 35 8.61 -4.64 -3.97
CA VAL A 35 7.31 -4.53 -4.64
C VAL A 35 7.12 -3.06 -4.99
N THR A 36 6.90 -2.78 -6.27
CA THR A 36 6.48 -1.46 -6.73
C THR A 36 4.96 -1.42 -6.72
N ILE A 37 4.40 -0.52 -5.93
CA ILE A 37 2.97 -0.26 -5.80
C ILE A 37 2.67 0.94 -6.68
N GLN A 38 1.93 0.73 -7.75
CA GLN A 38 1.42 1.78 -8.62
C GLN A 38 0.00 2.13 -8.15
N TYR A 39 -0.20 3.39 -7.76
CA TYR A 39 -1.50 3.88 -7.33
C TYR A 39 -2.40 4.20 -8.51
N PRO A 40 -3.73 4.05 -8.37
CA PRO A 40 -4.67 4.43 -9.41
C PRO A 40 -4.65 5.95 -9.66
N PRO A 41 -4.97 6.43 -10.88
CA PRO A 41 -4.80 7.84 -11.27
C PRO A 41 -5.57 8.87 -10.43
N GLN A 42 -6.67 8.45 -9.81
CA GLN A 42 -7.53 9.30 -8.98
C GLN A 42 -7.14 9.29 -7.49
N THR A 43 -6.01 8.66 -7.15
CA THR A 43 -5.50 8.61 -5.78
C THR A 43 -5.06 10.00 -5.33
N GLN A 44 -5.49 10.39 -4.13
CA GLN A 44 -5.07 11.63 -3.51
C GLN A 44 -3.95 11.36 -2.52
N VAL A 45 -2.80 11.98 -2.74
CA VAL A 45 -1.66 11.90 -1.81
C VAL A 45 -1.55 13.22 -1.08
N SER A 46 -1.75 13.19 0.24
CA SER A 46 -1.61 14.33 1.13
C SER A 46 -0.40 14.13 2.03
N PHE A 47 0.45 15.15 2.14
CA PHE A 47 1.57 15.11 3.07
C PHE A 47 1.07 15.39 4.48
N GLU A 48 1.33 14.47 5.41
CA GLU A 48 0.74 14.57 6.75
C GLU A 48 1.74 15.08 7.78
N ARG A 49 3.00 14.62 7.75
CA ARG A 49 4.02 15.01 8.73
C ARG A 49 5.44 14.56 8.36
N TYR A 50 6.43 15.28 8.89
CA TYR A 50 7.82 14.84 8.95
C TYR A 50 8.17 14.56 10.41
N ARG A 51 8.80 13.42 10.71
CA ARG A 51 9.39 13.13 12.02
C ARG A 51 10.76 12.51 11.80
N ILE A 52 11.81 13.11 12.36
CA ILE A 52 13.19 12.59 12.43
C ILE A 52 13.54 11.73 11.21
N ASN A 53 13.93 12.38 10.11
CA ASN A 53 14.29 11.72 8.86
C ASN A 53 13.21 10.83 8.22
N THR A 54 11.97 10.83 8.69
CA THR A 54 10.87 10.06 8.10
C THR A 54 9.77 10.99 7.59
N ARG A 55 9.42 10.82 6.32
CA ARG A 55 8.29 11.45 5.65
C ARG A 55 7.07 10.56 5.73
N PHE A 56 5.97 11.10 6.23
CA PHE A 56 4.67 10.43 6.22
C PHE A 56 3.74 11.07 5.20
N CYS A 57 3.18 10.25 4.31
CA CYS A 57 2.16 10.65 3.36
C CYS A 57 0.92 9.82 3.61
N ARG A 58 -0.24 10.45 3.52
CA ARG A 58 -1.54 9.76 3.48
C ARG A 58 -1.95 9.60 2.03
N VAL A 59 -2.37 8.39 1.68
CA VAL A 59 -2.80 8.00 0.35
C VAL A 59 -4.27 7.60 0.46
N GLU A 60 -5.15 8.39 -0.12
CA GLU A 60 -6.59 8.14 -0.16
C GLU A 60 -6.97 7.61 -1.55
N PHE A 61 -7.59 6.44 -1.57
CA PHE A 61 -7.99 5.75 -2.78
C PHE A 61 -9.41 6.13 -3.21
N PRO A 62 -9.76 5.98 -4.50
CA PRO A 62 -11.10 6.29 -5.00
C PRO A 62 -12.23 5.48 -4.35
N CYS A 63 -11.92 4.32 -3.77
CA CYS A 63 -12.87 3.49 -3.02
C CYS A 63 -13.16 4.03 -1.60
N GLY A 64 -12.54 5.14 -1.19
CA GLY A 64 -12.69 5.74 0.13
C GLY A 64 -11.81 5.11 1.22
N LEU A 65 -11.04 4.08 0.88
CA LEU A 65 -10.03 3.51 1.76
C LEU A 65 -8.75 4.34 1.72
N GLN A 66 -7.94 4.25 2.77
CA GLN A 66 -6.70 5.00 2.87
C GLN A 66 -5.56 4.14 3.44
N VAL A 67 -4.34 4.53 3.12
CA VAL A 67 -3.11 4.03 3.75
C VAL A 67 -2.18 5.18 4.08
N GLU A 68 -1.35 5.01 5.10
CA GLU A 68 -0.19 5.87 5.34
C GLU A 68 1.04 5.23 4.71
N THR A 69 1.91 6.02 4.10
CA THR A 69 3.24 5.61 3.68
C THR A 69 4.30 6.35 4.48
N ALA A 70 5.33 5.62 4.90
CA ALA A 70 6.46 6.16 5.66
C ALA A 70 7.77 5.90 4.90
N SER A 71 8.39 6.97 4.42
CA SER A 71 9.66 6.92 3.69
C SER A 71 10.76 7.52 4.57
N ASP A 72 11.80 6.75 4.86
CA ASP A 72 12.96 7.20 5.64
C ASP A 72 14.01 7.79 4.68
N VAL A 73 14.63 8.94 4.99
CA VAL A 73 15.69 9.50 4.13
C VAL A 73 16.91 8.59 4.06
N ALA A 74 17.13 7.75 5.09
CA ALA A 74 18.21 6.77 5.13
C ALA A 74 17.87 5.45 4.42
N SER A 75 16.61 5.24 3.99
CA SER A 75 16.17 4.01 3.33
C SER A 75 15.55 4.30 1.97
N PRO A 76 15.95 3.61 0.90
CA PRO A 76 15.26 3.72 -0.38
C PRO A 76 13.85 3.10 -0.35
N PHE A 77 13.49 2.40 0.73
CA PHE A 77 12.22 1.68 0.86
C PHE A 77 11.22 2.48 1.67
N THR A 78 9.99 2.48 1.17
CA THR A 78 8.84 3.01 1.88
C THR A 78 8.13 1.89 2.61
N ARG A 79 7.58 2.20 3.78
CA ARG A 79 6.69 1.30 4.52
C ARG A 79 5.25 1.70 4.26
N VAL A 80 4.39 0.72 4.02
CA VAL A 80 2.94 0.93 3.94
C VAL A 80 2.33 0.58 5.30
N LEU A 81 1.54 1.49 5.82
CA LEU A 81 0.85 1.41 7.09
C LEU A 81 -0.65 1.44 6.77
N ILE A 82 -1.35 0.35 7.04
CA ILE A 82 -2.79 0.25 6.86
C ILE A 82 -3.42 0.40 8.24
N ASP A 83 -4.44 1.26 8.38
CA ASP A 83 -5.16 1.36 9.64
C ASP A 83 -5.78 -0.02 9.97
N PRO A 84 -5.56 -0.56 11.19
CA PRO A 84 -6.09 -1.87 11.54
C PRO A 84 -7.61 -1.98 11.40
N ARG A 85 -8.36 -0.89 11.57
CA ARG A 85 -9.83 -0.88 11.42
C ARG A 85 -10.23 -1.03 9.96
N ASP A 86 -9.54 -0.33 9.06
CA ASP A 86 -9.78 -0.42 7.62
C ASP A 86 -9.40 -1.81 7.11
N LEU A 87 -8.27 -2.35 7.58
CA LEU A 87 -7.84 -3.70 7.23
C LEU A 87 -8.83 -4.75 7.76
N LEU A 88 -9.20 -4.71 9.04
CA LEU A 88 -10.17 -5.66 9.61
C LEU A 88 -11.54 -5.54 8.94
N GLY A 89 -11.99 -4.32 8.64
CA GLY A 89 -13.20 -4.08 7.89
C GLY A 89 -13.14 -4.72 6.51
N PHE A 90 -12.05 -4.51 5.77
CA PHE A 90 -11.82 -5.16 4.48
C PHE A 90 -11.82 -6.69 4.59
N LEU A 91 -11.08 -7.26 5.54
CA LEU A 91 -10.99 -8.72 5.74
C LEU A 91 -12.34 -9.35 6.08
N HIS A 92 -13.20 -8.63 6.80
CA HIS A 92 -14.55 -9.10 7.14
C HIS A 92 -15.49 -9.06 5.93
N HIS A 93 -15.42 -8.02 5.10
CA HIS A 93 -16.33 -7.84 3.96
C HIS A 93 -15.88 -8.58 2.69
N PHE A 94 -14.58 -8.78 2.51
CA PHE A 94 -13.99 -9.34 1.29
C PHE A 94 -12.99 -10.49 1.57
N PRO A 95 -13.37 -11.53 2.34
CA PRO A 95 -12.47 -12.64 2.66
C PRO A 95 -12.02 -13.41 1.40
N GLU A 96 -12.80 -13.40 0.33
CA GLU A 96 -12.47 -14.01 -0.95
C GLU A 96 -11.26 -13.35 -1.63
N LYS A 97 -11.10 -12.02 -1.50
CA LYS A 97 -9.96 -11.30 -2.10
C LYS A 97 -8.62 -11.75 -1.51
N VAL A 98 -8.62 -12.06 -0.21
CA VAL A 98 -7.44 -12.59 0.48
C VAL A 98 -7.10 -14.00 -0.01
N ARG A 99 -8.11 -14.83 -0.27
CA ARG A 99 -7.91 -16.19 -0.82
C ARG A 99 -7.38 -16.14 -2.24
N GLU A 100 -7.93 -15.26 -3.07
CA GLU A 100 -7.45 -15.01 -4.44
C GLU A 100 -5.97 -14.57 -4.41
N GLU A 101 -5.62 -13.61 -3.56
CA GLU A 101 -4.23 -13.14 -3.45
C GLU A 101 -3.28 -14.24 -2.94
N ARG A 102 -3.73 -15.05 -1.99
CA ARG A 102 -2.94 -16.19 -1.50
C ARG A 102 -2.66 -17.20 -2.61
N ALA A 103 -3.69 -17.60 -3.36
CA ALA A 103 -3.55 -18.54 -4.47
C ALA A 103 -2.67 -17.99 -5.61
N TYR A 104 -2.62 -16.67 -5.79
CA TYR A 104 -1.73 -16.02 -6.75
C TYR A 104 -0.26 -16.08 -6.30
N ASN A 105 0.03 -15.95 -5.01
CA ASN A 105 1.39 -15.97 -4.46
C ASN A 105 1.96 -17.39 -4.26
N GLU A 106 1.14 -18.43 -4.38
CA GLU A 106 1.55 -19.84 -4.28
C GLU A 106 1.91 -20.49 -5.63
N GLN A 107 1.79 -19.75 -6.74
CA GLN A 107 2.13 -20.18 -8.11
C GLN A 107 3.57 -19.77 -8.49
#